data_AF-Q0Q4G9-F1
#
_entry.id   AF-Q0Q4G9-F1
#
_cell.length_a   1.000
_cell.length_b   1.000
_cell.length_c   1.000
_cell.angle_alpha   90.00
_cell.angle_beta   90.00
_cell.angle_gamma   90.00
#
_symmetry.space_group_name_H-M   'P 1'
#
loop_
_entity.id
_entity.type
_entity.pdbx_description
1 polymer ?
#
loop_
_entity_poly.entity_id
_entity_poly.type
_entity_poly.pdbx_seq_one_letter_code
_entity_poly.pdbx_strand_id
1 'polypeptide(L)' 'CTTPTGKAAKCRGYREIPEGNEKALKRAVARVGPVSVAIDASLTSFQFYSKGVYYDENCNSDNLNHAVLAV' A
#
# COMPACT_ATOMS: atom_id res chain seq x y z
N CYS A 1 -1.19 10.04 -22.02
CA CYS A 1 -1.39 11.15 -21.07
C CYS A 1 -1.63 12.45 -21.83
N THR A 2 -2.88 12.72 -22.18
CA THR A 2 -3.30 14.03 -22.71
C THR A 2 -3.24 15.02 -21.55
N THR A 3 -2.56 16.15 -21.70
CA THR A 3 -2.50 17.20 -20.67
C THR A 3 -3.85 17.91 -20.63
N PRO A 4 -4.71 17.67 -19.62
CA PRO A 4 -5.93 18.42 -19.46
C PRO A 4 -5.53 19.79 -18.90
N THR A 5 -6.19 20.85 -19.35
CA THR A 5 -5.93 22.25 -18.96
C THR A 5 -6.20 22.54 -17.46
N GLY A 6 -6.67 21.56 -16.68
CA GLY A 6 -6.92 21.65 -15.23
C GLY A 6 -5.93 20.84 -14.39
N LYS A 7 -4.68 21.29 -14.26
CA LYS A 7 -3.68 20.62 -13.40
C LYS A 7 -4.02 20.81 -11.92
N ALA A 8 -4.60 19.80 -11.28
CA ALA A 8 -5.02 19.84 -9.88
C ALA A 8 -3.92 19.44 -8.86
N ALA A 9 -2.87 18.75 -9.31
CA ALA A 9 -1.78 18.31 -8.43
C ALA A 9 -0.42 18.33 -9.15
N LYS A 10 0.66 18.42 -8.36
CA LYS A 10 2.05 18.28 -8.83
C LYS A 10 2.76 17.28 -7.92
N CYS A 11 3.39 16.26 -8.50
CA CYS A 11 4.33 15.40 -7.79
C CYS A 11 5.74 15.96 -7.98
N ARG A 12 6.45 16.25 -6.88
CA ARG A 12 7.84 16.74 -6.93
C ARG A 12 8.87 15.61 -6.80
N GLY A 13 8.44 14.43 -6.37
CA GLY A 13 9.28 13.26 -6.15
C GLY A 13 8.54 12.20 -5.34
N TYR A 14 9.12 11.01 -5.25
CA TYR A 14 8.64 9.92 -4.41
C TYR A 14 9.78 9.43 -3.52
N ARG A 15 9.42 8.71 -2.45
CA ARG A 15 10.39 8.04 -1.59
C ARG A 15 9.89 6.65 -1.29
N GLU A 16 10.81 5.70 -1.31
CA GLU A 16 10.54 4.31 -0.97
C GLU A 16 10.98 4.07 0.47
N ILE A 17 10.19 3.25 1.16
CA ILE A 17 10.49 2.81 2.52
C ILE A 17 11.40 1.58 2.41
N PRO A 18 12.38 1.40 3.32
CA PRO A 18 13.19 0.19 3.34
C PRO A 18 12.31 -1.07 3.34
N GLU A 19 12.63 -2.00 2.45
CA GLU A 19 11.87 -3.23 2.26
C GLU A 19 11.77 -4.03 3.58
N GLY A 20 10.59 -4.59 3.84
CA GLY A 20 10.31 -5.37 5.06
C GLY A 20 10.33 -4.56 6.38
N ASN A 21 10.53 -3.24 6.35
CA ASN A 21 10.66 -2.45 7.58
C ASN A 21 9.34 -1.79 8.01
N GLU A 22 8.50 -2.55 8.70
CA GLU A 22 7.20 -2.07 9.22
C GLU A 22 7.34 -0.91 10.21
N LYS A 23 8.44 -0.83 10.96
CA LYS A 23 8.71 0.31 11.87
C LYS A 23 8.91 1.60 11.09
N ALA A 24 9.60 1.53 9.95
CA ALA A 24 9.77 2.67 9.05
C ALA A 24 8.44 3.04 8.40
N LEU A 25 7.64 2.06 7.98
CA LEU A 25 6.29 2.28 7.44
C LEU A 25 5.38 2.98 8.45
N LYS A 26 5.32 2.50 9.70
CA LYS A 26 4.56 3.15 10.78
C LYS A 26 4.97 4.62 10.98
N ARG A 27 6.28 4.90 10.94
CA ARG A 27 6.79 6.28 11.04
C ARG A 27 6.41 7.12 9.83
N ALA A 28 6.40 6.54 8.63
CA ALA A 28 6.02 7.22 7.41
C ALA A 28 4.53 7.61 7.44
N VAL A 29 3.64 6.66 7.80
CA VAL A 29 2.21 6.92 7.94
C VAL A 29 1.95 8.04 8.97
N ALA A 30 2.59 7.96 10.13
CA ALA A 30 2.41 8.95 11.19
C ALA A 30 2.96 10.36 10.86
N ARG A 31 3.98 10.47 10.00
CA ARG A 31 4.68 11.75 9.74
C ARG A 31 4.33 12.38 8.39
N VAL A 32 4.02 11.57 7.39
CA VAL A 32 3.78 12.01 6.01
C VAL A 32 2.28 11.97 5.69
N GLY A 33 1.56 10.97 6.21
CA GLY A 33 0.16 10.70 5.88
C GLY A 33 0.03 9.39 5.09
N PRO A 34 -1.00 9.25 4.25
CA PRO A 34 -1.28 7.98 3.58
C PRO A 34 -0.11 7.50 2.70
N VAL A 35 0.21 6.21 2.81
CA VAL A 35 1.35 5.57 2.12
C VAL A 35 0.84 4.47 1.20
N SER A 36 1.22 4.51 -0.07
CA SER A 36 0.94 3.41 -1.01
C SER A 36 1.75 2.17 -0.64
N VAL A 37 1.09 1.03 -0.50
CA VAL A 37 1.71 -0.26 -0.16
C VAL A 37 1.22 -1.36 -1.11
N ALA A 38 2.02 -2.40 -1.30
CA ALA A 38 1.64 -3.57 -2.09
C ALA A 38 1.43 -4.78 -1.17
N ILE A 39 0.46 -5.62 -1.50
CA ILE A 39 0.08 -6.83 -0.76
C ILE A 39 -0.24 -7.98 -1.72
N ASP A 40 -0.28 -9.20 -1.20
CA ASP A 40 -0.85 -10.35 -1.89
C ASP A 40 -2.36 -10.42 -1.60
N ALA A 41 -3.18 -10.14 -2.61
CA ALA A 41 -4.65 -10.23 -2.55
C ALA A 41 -5.20 -11.43 -3.34
N SER A 42 -4.35 -12.38 -3.74
CA SER A 42 -4.76 -13.53 -4.53
C SER A 42 -5.58 -14.55 -3.74
N LEU A 43 -5.46 -14.52 -2.41
CA LEU A 43 -6.12 -15.48 -1.51
C LEU A 43 -7.63 -15.23 -1.43
N THR A 44 -8.40 -16.32 -1.46
CA THR A 44 -9.87 -16.27 -1.28
C THR A 44 -10.26 -15.77 0.10
N SER A 45 -9.43 -16.01 1.12
CA SER A 45 -9.60 -15.45 2.47
C SER A 45 -9.57 -13.92 2.47
N PHE A 46 -8.73 -13.30 1.64
CA PHE A 46 -8.69 -11.85 1.48
C PHE A 46 -9.92 -11.32 0.72
N GLN A 47 -10.34 -12.01 -0.34
CA GLN A 47 -11.50 -11.60 -1.15
C GLN A 47 -12.82 -11.59 -0.35
N PHE A 48 -13.00 -12.54 0.57
CA PHE A 48 -14.19 -12.65 1.42
C PHE A 48 -13.97 -12.09 2.83
N TYR A 49 -12.89 -11.35 3.05
CA TYR A 49 -12.64 -10.71 4.33
C TYR A 49 -13.75 -9.71 4.67
N SER A 50 -14.31 -9.82 5.89
CA SER A 50 -15.46 -9.00 6.30
C SER A 50 -15.18 -8.15 7.55
N LYS A 51 -14.49 -8.69 8.55
CA LYS A 51 -14.19 -8.01 9.83
C LYS A 51 -13.06 -8.70 10.60
N GLY A 52 -12.42 -7.98 11.51
CA GLY A 52 -11.38 -8.49 12.40
C GLY A 52 -10.00 -7.89 12.12
N VAL A 53 -8.97 -8.71 12.31
CA VAL A 53 -7.61 -8.44 11.83
C VAL A 53 -7.28 -9.57 10.87
N TYR A 54 -6.99 -9.26 9.62
CA TYR A 54 -6.66 -10.25 8.61
C TYR A 54 -5.24 -10.79 8.84
N TYR A 55 -5.10 -12.10 8.95
CA TYR A 55 -3.83 -12.81 9.00
C TYR A 55 -4.03 -14.20 8.37
N ASP A 56 -3.22 -14.54 7.37
CA ASP A 56 -3.24 -15.83 6.69
C ASP A 56 -1.79 -16.26 6.46
N GLU A 57 -1.44 -17.48 6.88
CA GLU A 57 -0.09 -18.02 6.73
C GLU A 57 0.28 -18.27 5.26
N ASN A 58 -0.71 -18.41 4.38
CA ASN A 58 -0.49 -18.57 2.94
C ASN A 58 -0.22 -17.24 2.22
N CYS A 59 -0.27 -16.11 2.94
CA CYS A 59 0.00 -14.80 2.36
C CYS A 59 1.50 -14.71 2.03
N ASN A 60 1.84 -14.72 0.74
CA ASN A 60 3.22 -14.73 0.31
C ASN A 60 3.77 -13.29 0.22
N SER A 61 4.81 -12.98 1.00
CA SER A 61 5.48 -11.68 0.99
C SER A 61 6.16 -11.35 -0.34
N ASP A 62 6.48 -12.37 -1.14
CA ASP A 62 7.17 -12.21 -2.42
C ASP A 62 6.20 -12.03 -3.59
N ASN A 63 4.91 -12.36 -3.38
CA ASN A 63 3.87 -12.30 -4.42
C ASN A 63 2.99 -11.06 -4.29
N LEU A 64 3.62 -9.90 -4.42
CA LEU A 64 2.92 -8.61 -4.35
C LEU A 64 2.16 -8.36 -5.66
N ASN A 65 0.83 -8.47 -5.63
CA ASN A 65 -0.02 -8.38 -6.82
C ASN A 65 -1.12 -7.30 -6.74
N HIS A 66 -1.30 -6.68 -5.58
CA HIS A 66 -2.31 -5.65 -5.39
C HIS A 66 -1.74 -4.44 -4.67
N ALA A 67 -2.13 -3.24 -5.11
CA ALA A 67 -1.69 -1.98 -4.52
C ALA A 67 -2.84 -1.35 -3.71
N VAL A 68 -2.57 -1.06 -2.44
CA VAL A 68 -3.51 -0.45 -1.50
C VAL A 68 -2.90 0.77 -0.82
N LEU A 69 -3.69 1.49 -0.03
CA LEU A 69 -3.26 2.68 0.70
C LEU A 69 -3.32 2.42 2.21
N ALA A 70 -2.18 2.50 2.88
CA ALA A 70 -2.11 2.52 4.34
C ALA A 70 -2.46 3.93 4.83
N VAL A 71 -3.55 4.05 5.61
CA VAL A 71 -4.11 5.32 6.09
C VAL A 71 -3.92 5.53 7.58
#